data_AF-A0A6A3DY76-F1
#
_entry.id   AF-A0A6A3DY76-F1
#
_cell.length_a   1.000
_cell.length_b   1.000
_cell.length_c   1.000
_cell.angle_alpha   90.00
_cell.angle_beta   90.00
_cell.angle_gamma   90.00
#
_symmetry.space_group_name_H-M   'P 1'
#
loop_
_entity.id
_entity.type
_entity.pdbx_description
1 polymer ?
#
loop_
_entity_poly.entity_id
_entity_poly.type
_entity_poly.pdbx_seq_one_letter_code
_entity_poly.pdbx_strand_id
1 'polypeptide(L)'
;MGSDFMHDICDGDDEGSPDMLSKLGNLIGQCPGSTTRRSLVYDGGKYCDEKMSARYAAALDIHDKYVTASMCGTTYNGLFSKEYAGLLAGGLIIPHHSFKNDGVVEFKSCIGNLDASLFEPSYSSTWYAAKLNHADTTFHDGEGLFSKAQKPLKWFECLL
;
A
#
# COMPACT_ATOMS: atom_id res chain seq x y z
N MET A 1 -0.45 7.50 -4.32
CA MET A 1 0.00 6.11 -4.10
C MET A 1 1.51 6.02 -4.35
N GLY A 2 2.21 5.07 -3.72
CA GLY A 2 3.66 4.98 -3.78
C GLY A 2 4.27 4.83 -5.18
N SER A 3 3.60 4.16 -6.13
CA SER A 3 4.08 4.04 -7.51
C SER A 3 4.08 5.38 -8.25
N ASP A 4 2.99 6.12 -8.19
CA ASP A 4 2.90 7.45 -8.81
C ASP A 4 3.95 8.40 -8.24
N PHE A 5 4.15 8.38 -6.92
CA PHE A 5 5.23 9.14 -6.29
C PHE A 5 6.62 8.69 -6.78
N MET A 6 6.82 7.39 -7.05
CA MET A 6 8.06 6.88 -7.63
C MET A 6 8.30 7.44 -9.04
N HIS A 7 7.27 7.57 -9.87
CA HIS A 7 7.38 8.26 -11.16
C HIS A 7 7.74 9.74 -10.96
N ASP A 8 7.06 10.43 -10.05
CA ASP A 8 7.31 11.85 -9.77
C ASP A 8 8.75 12.14 -9.31
N ILE A 9 9.37 11.23 -8.55
CA ILE A 9 10.72 11.43 -8.00
C ILE A 9 11.84 10.80 -8.85
N CYS A 10 11.57 9.76 -9.65
CA CYS A 10 12.62 9.03 -10.37
C CYS A 10 12.63 9.26 -11.89
N ASP A 11 11.53 9.72 -12.51
CA ASP A 11 11.46 9.92 -13.96
C ASP A 11 11.76 11.38 -14.37
N GLY A 12 12.12 12.23 -13.42
CA GLY A 12 12.47 13.63 -13.64
C GLY A 12 13.84 13.78 -14.28
N ASP A 13 13.90 13.76 -15.61
CA ASP A 13 15.04 14.31 -16.37
C ASP A 13 14.70 15.09 -17.65
N ASP A 14 13.43 15.36 -18.00
CA ASP A 14 13.16 16.12 -19.26
C ASP A 14 12.34 17.43 -19.17
N GLU A 15 11.41 17.66 -18.24
CA GLU A 15 10.70 18.97 -18.20
C GLU A 15 10.24 19.42 -16.78
N GLY A 16 11.07 20.23 -16.10
CA GLY A 16 10.58 21.43 -15.40
C GLY A 16 9.88 21.34 -14.03
N SER A 17 9.82 20.21 -13.31
CA SER A 17 9.40 20.19 -11.89
C SER A 17 10.61 20.22 -10.95
N PRO A 18 10.64 21.09 -9.92
CA PRO A 18 11.88 21.49 -9.25
C PRO A 18 12.51 20.34 -8.44
N ASP A 19 13.68 19.89 -8.89
CA ASP A 19 14.95 19.57 -8.19
C ASP A 19 14.93 18.94 -6.76
N MET A 20 13.97 19.25 -5.89
CA MET A 20 13.94 18.79 -4.49
C MET A 20 13.45 17.33 -4.34
N LEU A 21 12.45 16.92 -5.13
CA LEU A 21 11.87 15.57 -5.02
C LEU A 21 12.75 14.50 -5.66
N SER A 22 13.38 14.79 -6.79
CA SER A 22 14.37 13.90 -7.40
C SER A 22 15.64 13.77 -6.57
N LYS A 23 16.10 14.88 -5.95
CA LYS A 23 17.17 14.84 -4.94
C LYS A 23 16.79 13.99 -3.74
N LEU A 24 15.54 14.07 -3.26
CA LEU A 24 15.05 13.21 -2.18
C LEU A 24 15.09 11.74 -2.60
N GLY A 25 14.55 11.38 -3.77
CA GLY A 25 14.51 10.00 -4.27
C GLY A 25 15.89 9.37 -4.43
N ASN A 26 16.86 10.13 -4.94
CA ASN A 26 18.27 9.71 -5.03
C ASN A 26 18.92 9.59 -3.65
N LEU A 27 18.63 10.51 -2.72
CA LEU A 27 19.18 10.51 -1.36
C LEU A 27 18.70 9.30 -0.54
N ILE A 28 17.43 8.90 -0.69
CA ILE A 28 16.87 7.74 0.03
C ILE A 28 17.06 6.41 -0.73
N GLY A 29 17.80 6.42 -1.85
CA GLY A 29 18.15 5.22 -2.63
C GLY A 29 16.96 4.51 -3.26
N GLN A 30 15.85 5.21 -3.50
CA GLN A 30 14.66 4.64 -4.13
C GLN A 30 14.68 4.75 -5.66
N CYS A 31 15.65 5.50 -6.21
CA CYS A 31 15.87 5.64 -7.64
C CYS A 31 17.15 4.90 -8.12
N PRO A 32 17.14 4.30 -9.32
CA PRO A 32 15.98 4.17 -10.21
C PRO A 32 14.97 3.17 -9.63
N GLY A 33 13.69 3.55 -9.59
CA GLY A 33 12.61 2.67 -9.15
C GLY A 33 12.64 1.34 -9.91
N SER A 34 12.31 0.23 -9.25
CA SER A 34 12.25 -1.05 -9.97
C SER A 34 11.09 -1.05 -10.96
N THR A 35 11.22 -1.79 -12.07
CA THR A 35 10.13 -1.96 -13.04
C THR A 35 8.83 -2.43 -12.39
N THR A 36 8.93 -3.33 -11.42
CA THR A 36 7.76 -3.81 -10.64
C THR A 36 7.09 -2.67 -9.90
N ARG A 37 7.85 -1.86 -9.14
CA ARG A 37 7.26 -0.79 -8.33
C ARG A 37 6.62 0.30 -9.19
N ARG A 38 7.25 0.66 -10.31
CA ARG A 38 6.68 1.60 -11.30
C ARG A 38 5.46 1.05 -12.04
N SER A 39 5.26 -0.26 -12.10
CA SER A 39 4.08 -0.83 -12.78
C SER A 39 2.80 -0.78 -11.96
N LEU A 40 2.85 -0.34 -10.70
CA LEU A 40 1.73 -0.36 -9.74
C LEU A 40 1.04 1.01 -9.66
N VAL A 41 0.93 1.69 -10.79
CA VAL A 41 0.34 3.04 -10.89
C VAL A 41 -1.14 3.05 -10.49
N TYR A 42 -1.61 4.20 -10.03
CA TYR A 42 -3.00 4.38 -9.65
C TYR A 42 -3.93 4.28 -10.85
N ASP A 43 -4.99 3.47 -10.75
CA ASP A 43 -5.99 3.38 -11.81
C ASP A 43 -6.73 4.72 -12.01
N GLY A 44 -6.82 5.17 -13.26
CA GLY A 44 -7.30 6.52 -13.60
C GLY A 44 -6.35 7.66 -13.21
N GLY A 45 -5.14 7.35 -12.74
CA GLY A 45 -4.08 8.32 -12.43
C GLY A 45 -3.29 8.76 -13.67
N LYS A 46 -2.42 9.76 -13.49
CA LYS A 46 -1.59 10.37 -14.56
C LYS A 46 -0.73 9.35 -15.33
N TYR A 47 -0.28 8.30 -14.65
CA TYR A 47 0.65 7.30 -15.18
C TYR A 47 -0.04 6.01 -15.65
N CYS A 48 -1.38 5.95 -15.61
CA CYS A 48 -2.16 4.78 -16.03
C CYS A 48 -2.87 5.08 -17.36
N ASP A 49 -2.54 4.33 -18.41
CA ASP A 49 -3.23 4.43 -19.69
C ASP A 49 -4.51 3.57 -19.74
N GLU A 50 -5.36 3.78 -20.75
CA GLU A 50 -6.62 3.04 -20.90
C GLU A 50 -6.43 1.52 -20.95
N LYS A 51 -5.30 1.05 -21.47
CA LYS A 51 -4.99 -0.38 -21.57
C LYS A 51 -4.61 -0.95 -20.21
N MET A 52 -3.90 -0.20 -19.38
CA MET A 52 -3.61 -0.55 -17.99
C MET A 52 -4.90 -0.57 -17.17
N SER A 53 -5.76 0.44 -17.29
CA SER A 53 -7.08 0.45 -16.64
C SER A 53 -7.94 -0.75 -17.04
N ALA A 54 -7.98 -1.10 -18.33
CA ALA A 54 -8.71 -2.28 -18.78
C ALA A 54 -8.16 -3.59 -18.19
N ARG A 55 -6.83 -3.71 -18.05
CA ARG A 55 -6.19 -4.87 -17.39
C ARG A 55 -6.48 -4.91 -15.89
N TYR A 56 -6.47 -3.75 -15.23
CA TYR A 56 -6.81 -3.65 -13.82
C TYR A 56 -8.26 -4.02 -13.55
N ALA A 57 -9.20 -3.55 -14.38
CA ALA A 57 -10.61 -3.94 -14.30
C ALA A 57 -10.79 -5.47 -14.44
N ALA A 58 -10.13 -6.09 -15.42
CA ALA A 58 -10.17 -7.55 -15.57
C ALA A 58 -9.55 -8.29 -14.36
N ALA A 59 -8.51 -7.72 -13.74
CA ALA A 59 -7.92 -8.27 -12.51
C ALA A 59 -8.87 -8.13 -11.30
N LEU A 60 -9.60 -7.02 -11.20
CA LEU A 60 -10.61 -6.80 -10.17
C LEU A 60 -11.77 -7.80 -10.27
N ASP A 61 -12.23 -8.15 -11.47
CA ASP A 61 -13.28 -9.17 -11.67
C ASP A 61 -12.85 -10.54 -11.15
N ILE A 62 -11.58 -10.91 -11.36
CA ILE A 62 -11.02 -12.17 -10.84
C ILE A 62 -10.81 -12.07 -9.33
N HIS A 63 -10.32 -10.94 -8.83
CA HIS A 63 -10.13 -10.70 -7.40
C HIS A 63 -11.44 -10.84 -6.64
N ASP A 64 -12.51 -10.17 -7.08
CA ASP A 64 -13.84 -10.23 -6.46
C ASP A 64 -14.42 -11.65 -6.46
N LYS A 65 -14.16 -12.41 -7.53
CA LYS A 65 -14.68 -13.78 -7.68
C LYS A 65 -13.98 -14.82 -6.79
N TYR A 66 -12.67 -14.68 -6.56
CA TYR A 66 -11.85 -15.75 -5.99
C TYR A 66 -11.19 -15.42 -4.66
N VAL A 67 -11.06 -14.15 -4.30
CA VAL A 67 -10.55 -13.78 -2.97
C VAL A 67 -11.63 -14.06 -1.94
N THR A 68 -11.32 -14.92 -0.98
CA THR A 68 -12.23 -15.30 0.11
C THR A 68 -11.84 -14.71 1.45
N ALA A 69 -10.67 -14.08 1.53
CA ALA A 69 -10.14 -13.42 2.72
C ALA A 69 -9.08 -12.41 2.31
N SER A 70 -8.99 -11.29 3.02
CA SER A 70 -7.98 -10.26 2.76
C SER A 70 -7.60 -9.50 4.03
N MET A 71 -6.32 -9.18 4.14
CA MET A 71 -5.79 -8.24 5.13
C MET A 71 -5.36 -6.98 4.40
N CYS A 72 -5.90 -5.84 4.82
CA CYS A 72 -5.53 -4.54 4.28
C CYS A 72 -5.11 -3.57 5.39
N GLY A 73 -3.93 -2.97 5.20
CA GLY A 73 -3.39 -1.95 6.10
C GLY A 73 -4.21 -0.65 6.05
N THR A 74 -4.44 -0.06 7.21
CA THR A 74 -5.23 1.17 7.37
C THR A 74 -4.43 2.33 7.94
N THR A 75 -3.17 2.11 8.33
CA THR A 75 -2.31 3.13 8.93
C THR A 75 -0.84 2.83 8.65
N TYR A 76 -0.09 3.88 8.32
CA TYR A 76 1.38 3.87 8.23
C TYR A 76 2.06 3.81 9.60
N ASN A 77 1.34 4.12 10.67
CA ASN A 77 1.79 3.95 12.05
C ASN A 77 1.55 2.51 12.53
N GLY A 78 2.35 1.59 12.00
CA GLY A 78 2.25 0.14 12.22
C GLY A 78 3.01 -0.38 13.46
N LEU A 79 3.56 -1.59 13.36
CA LEU A 79 4.41 -2.19 14.40
C LEU A 79 5.77 -1.49 14.46
N PHE A 80 6.40 -1.53 15.63
CA PHE A 80 7.75 -1.01 15.78
C PHE A 80 8.76 -2.03 15.22
N SER A 81 9.20 -1.79 13.97
CA SER A 81 10.15 -2.62 13.24
C SER A 81 11.23 -1.78 12.53
N LYS A 82 12.09 -2.43 11.73
CA LYS A 82 13.17 -1.74 11.00
C LYS A 82 12.61 -0.84 9.90
N GLU A 83 11.47 -1.21 9.34
CA GLU A 83 10.77 -0.58 8.22
C GLU A 83 9.85 0.55 8.70
N TYR A 84 9.50 0.57 9.99
CA TYR A 84 8.56 1.51 10.60
C TYR A 84 8.84 2.97 10.24
N ALA A 85 10.08 3.44 10.43
CA ALA A 85 10.42 4.84 10.21
C ALA A 85 10.24 5.25 8.73
N GLY A 86 10.60 4.36 7.79
CA GLY A 86 10.45 4.61 6.36
C GLY A 86 8.98 4.64 5.93
N LEU A 87 8.17 3.71 6.43
CA LEU A 87 6.74 3.65 6.11
C LEU A 87 5.94 4.76 6.79
N LEU A 88 6.31 5.17 8.00
CA LEU A 88 5.80 6.36 8.68
C LEU A 88 6.04 7.61 7.82
N ALA A 89 7.27 7.79 7.32
CA ALA A 89 7.60 8.89 6.41
C ALA A 89 6.83 8.79 5.09
N GLY A 90 6.70 7.58 4.52
CA GLY A 90 5.90 7.33 3.32
C GLY A 90 4.45 7.78 3.48
N GLY A 91 3.81 7.45 4.60
CA GLY A 91 2.43 7.87 4.89
C GLY A 91 2.25 9.38 5.08
N LEU A 92 3.32 10.09 5.47
CA LEU A 92 3.33 11.54 5.68
C LEU A 92 3.68 12.35 4.42
N ILE A 93 4.52 11.81 3.53
CA ILE A 93 5.11 12.55 2.40
C ILE A 93 4.45 12.18 1.07
N ILE A 94 4.06 10.92 0.87
CA ILE A 94 3.42 10.49 -0.37
C ILE A 94 2.03 11.13 -0.46
N PRO A 95 1.64 11.73 -1.59
CA PRO A 95 0.32 12.31 -1.78
C PRO A 95 -0.73 11.20 -1.94
N HIS A 96 -1.21 10.68 -0.82
CA HIS A 96 -2.35 9.77 -0.77
C HIS A 96 -3.66 10.58 -0.89
N HIS A 97 -4.66 10.03 -1.56
CA HIS A 97 -6.04 10.51 -1.58
C HIS A 97 -6.76 10.31 -0.23
N SER A 98 -6.22 9.44 0.65
CA SER A 98 -6.79 9.12 1.95
C SER A 98 -5.74 8.96 3.05
N PHE A 99 -6.08 9.40 4.27
CA PHE A 99 -5.31 9.11 5.48
C PHE A 99 -5.35 7.62 5.88
N LYS A 100 -6.28 6.84 5.33
CA LYS A 100 -6.28 5.37 5.48
C LYS A 100 -5.35 4.75 4.45
N ASN A 101 -4.06 4.70 4.77
CA ASN A 101 -3.01 4.09 3.96
C ASN A 101 -1.98 3.39 4.85
N ASP A 102 -1.27 2.42 4.32
CA ASP A 102 -0.26 1.62 5.03
C ASP A 102 1.17 2.22 4.92
N GLY A 103 1.28 3.44 4.42
CA GLY A 103 2.54 4.11 4.11
C GLY A 103 2.86 4.14 2.62
N VAL A 104 2.30 3.21 1.82
CA VAL A 104 2.56 3.09 0.38
C VAL A 104 1.27 2.95 -0.42
N VAL A 105 0.35 2.13 0.07
CA VAL A 105 -0.92 1.74 -0.56
C VAL A 105 -2.08 2.21 0.30
N GLU A 106 -3.11 2.74 -0.35
CA GLU A 106 -4.33 3.16 0.31
C GLU A 106 -5.22 1.96 0.60
N PHE A 107 -5.95 2.00 1.72
CA PHE A 107 -6.89 0.95 2.10
C PHE A 107 -7.88 0.63 0.97
N LYS A 108 -8.44 1.66 0.31
CA LYS A 108 -9.36 1.47 -0.82
C LYS A 108 -8.73 0.74 -2.01
N SER A 109 -7.45 1.01 -2.28
CA SER A 109 -6.74 0.31 -3.34
C SER A 109 -6.44 -1.14 -2.97
N CYS A 110 -6.18 -1.43 -1.69
CA CYS A 110 -5.92 -2.79 -1.22
C CYS A 110 -7.17 -3.69 -1.31
N ILE A 111 -8.34 -3.17 -0.94
CA ILE A 111 -9.59 -3.96 -0.96
C ILE A 111 -10.14 -4.18 -2.38
N GLY A 112 -9.72 -3.38 -3.37
CA GLY A 112 -10.24 -3.43 -4.72
C GLY A 112 -11.74 -3.15 -4.78
N ASN A 113 -12.51 -4.09 -5.35
CA ASN A 113 -13.97 -4.01 -5.46
C ASN A 113 -14.72 -4.63 -4.26
N LEU A 114 -14.02 -5.18 -3.27
CA LEU A 114 -14.66 -5.78 -2.10
C LEU A 114 -15.37 -4.72 -1.25
N ASP A 115 -16.48 -5.11 -0.63
CA ASP A 115 -17.25 -4.21 0.23
C ASP A 115 -16.46 -3.83 1.48
N ALA A 116 -16.07 -2.56 1.56
CA ALA A 116 -15.32 -1.98 2.67
C ALA A 116 -16.02 -2.14 4.02
N SER A 117 -17.35 -2.28 4.06
CA SER A 117 -18.11 -2.46 5.29
C SER A 117 -17.92 -3.84 5.93
N LEU A 118 -17.40 -4.81 5.17
CA LEU A 118 -17.06 -6.13 5.69
C LEU A 118 -15.75 -6.13 6.49
N PHE A 119 -14.89 -5.12 6.29
CA PHE A 119 -13.56 -5.08 6.86
C PHE A 119 -13.56 -4.57 8.31
N GLU A 120 -13.27 -5.48 9.23
CA GLU A 120 -13.29 -5.23 10.67
C GLU A 120 -11.89 -5.13 11.28
N PRO A 121 -11.66 -4.29 12.30
CA PRO A 121 -10.36 -4.09 12.93
C PRO A 121 -10.03 -5.18 13.97
N SER A 122 -10.17 -6.45 13.58
CA SER A 122 -9.89 -7.61 14.43
C SER A 122 -9.32 -8.76 13.59
N TYR A 123 -8.24 -9.37 14.06
CA TYR A 123 -7.62 -10.55 13.42
C TYR A 123 -8.55 -11.77 13.30
N SER A 124 -9.69 -11.78 14.00
CA SER A 124 -10.70 -12.81 13.86
C SER A 124 -11.62 -12.62 12.64
N SER A 125 -11.48 -11.51 11.91
CA SER A 125 -12.27 -11.22 10.73
C SER A 125 -11.63 -11.81 9.48
N THR A 126 -12.44 -12.43 8.62
CA THR A 126 -12.03 -12.84 7.26
C THR A 126 -11.56 -11.64 6.42
N TRP A 127 -12.20 -10.49 6.62
CA TRP A 127 -11.89 -9.21 5.98
C TRP A 127 -11.29 -8.29 7.02
N TYR A 128 -9.97 -8.16 7.03
CA TYR A 128 -9.25 -7.59 8.15
C TYR A 128 -8.73 -6.18 7.84
N ALA A 129 -9.37 -5.17 8.45
CA ALA A 129 -8.91 -3.78 8.46
C ALA A 129 -7.78 -3.61 9.48
N ALA A 130 -6.58 -4.04 9.09
CA ALA A 130 -5.44 -4.09 9.98
C ALA A 130 -4.86 -2.68 10.24
N LYS A 131 -4.55 -2.38 11.50
CA LYS A 131 -3.80 -1.18 11.92
C LYS A 131 -2.29 -1.39 11.72
N LEU A 132 -1.93 -1.77 10.50
CA LEU A 132 -0.61 -2.24 10.12
C LEU A 132 -0.10 -1.41 8.93
N ASN A 133 1.20 -1.15 8.92
CA ASN A 133 1.89 -0.54 7.79
C ASN A 133 2.15 -1.60 6.69
N HIS A 134 2.72 -1.18 5.56
CA HIS A 134 2.93 -2.04 4.40
C HIS A 134 3.78 -3.29 4.72
N ALA A 135 4.88 -3.12 5.48
CA ALA A 135 5.79 -4.22 5.80
C ALA A 135 5.20 -5.20 6.83
N ASP A 136 4.43 -4.72 7.80
CA ASP A 136 3.82 -5.57 8.81
C ASP A 136 2.92 -6.66 8.19
N THR A 137 2.31 -6.38 7.04
CA THR A 137 1.44 -7.32 6.32
C THR A 137 2.20 -8.47 5.64
N THR A 138 3.54 -8.42 5.62
CA THR A 138 4.41 -9.51 5.14
C THR A 138 4.81 -10.50 6.22
N PHE A 139 4.22 -10.40 7.43
CA PHE A 139 4.38 -11.35 8.53
C PHE A 139 5.79 -11.45 9.16
N HIS A 140 6.69 -10.52 8.87
CA HIS A 140 8.09 -10.60 9.35
C HIS A 140 8.31 -9.98 10.75
N ASP A 141 7.44 -9.07 11.18
CA ASP A 141 7.65 -8.22 12.37
C ASP A 141 6.86 -8.66 13.61
N GLY A 142 6.15 -9.80 13.52
CA GLY A 142 5.39 -10.35 14.64
C GLY A 142 4.05 -9.67 14.86
N GLU A 143 3.72 -9.41 16.13
CA GLU A 143 2.39 -9.05 16.59
C GLU A 143 2.44 -7.85 17.54
N GLY A 144 1.50 -6.91 17.39
CA GLY A 144 1.28 -5.83 18.35
C GLY A 144 0.66 -6.34 19.64
N LEU A 145 1.10 -5.85 20.79
CA LEU A 145 0.71 -6.44 22.10
C LEU A 145 -0.74 -6.13 22.50
N PHE A 146 -1.25 -4.92 22.20
CA PHE A 146 -2.47 -4.39 22.81
C PHE A 146 -3.66 -4.25 21.87
N SER A 147 -3.45 -4.32 20.55
CA SER A 147 -4.49 -4.09 19.56
C SER A 147 -4.83 -5.38 18.83
N LYS A 148 -6.13 -5.73 18.76
CA LYS A 148 -6.61 -6.82 17.89
C LYS A 148 -6.43 -6.49 16.41
N ALA A 149 -6.23 -5.23 16.07
CA ALA A 149 -5.96 -4.77 14.72
C ALA A 149 -4.47 -4.81 14.35
N GLN A 150 -3.58 -5.31 15.21
CA GLN A 150 -2.14 -5.38 14.95
C GLN A 150 -1.61 -6.81 15.06
N LYS A 151 -2.39 -7.77 14.57
CA LYS A 151 -2.16 -9.19 14.77
C LYS A 151 -2.07 -9.97 13.44
N PRO A 152 -1.08 -9.70 12.56
CA PRO A 152 -1.04 -10.25 11.21
C PRO A 152 -0.83 -11.77 11.14
N LEU A 153 0.13 -12.31 11.88
CA LEU A 153 0.37 -13.76 11.97
C LEU A 153 -0.85 -14.46 12.53
N LYS A 154 -1.44 -13.92 13.60
CA LYS A 154 -2.61 -14.54 14.21
C LYS A 154 -3.82 -14.55 13.29
N TRP A 155 -4.01 -13.51 12.47
CA TRP A 155 -5.03 -13.52 11.43
C TRP A 155 -4.81 -14.67 10.46
N PHE A 156 -3.57 -14.85 9.97
CA PHE A 156 -3.23 -15.93 9.05
C PHE A 156 -3.43 -17.32 9.68
N GLU A 157 -2.99 -17.51 10.92
CA GLU A 157 -3.17 -18.76 11.68
C GLU A 157 -4.64 -19.10 11.94
N CYS A 158 -5.51 -18.10 12.16
CA CYS A 158 -6.94 -18.32 12.38
C CYS A 158 -7.72 -18.50 11.08
N LEU A 159 -7.11 -18.18 9.93
CA LEU A 159 -7.72 -18.32 8.61
C LEU A 159 -7.57 -19.75 8.03
N LEU A 160 -6.47 -20.43 8.38
CA LEU A 160 -6.12 -21.79 7.96
C LEU A 160 -6.75 -22.87 8.85
#